data_AF-A0A401Q5T8-F1
#
_entry.id   AF-A0A401Q5T8-F1
#
_cell.length_a   1.000
_cell.length_b   1.000
_cell.length_c   1.000
_cell.angle_alpha   90.00
_cell.angle_beta   90.00
_cell.angle_gamma   90.00
#
_symmetry.space_group_name_H-M   'P 1'
#
loop_
_entity.id
_entity.type
_entity.pdbx_description
1 polymer ?
#
loop_
_entity_poly.entity_id
_entity_poly.type
_entity_poly.pdbx_seq_one_letter_code
_entity_poly.pdbx_strand_id
1 'polypeptide(L)'
;ELSAKHIAEAKKKFEFYDKDKNGEISKEELRELFIDLFPHFHKNMLDRYVNEEFKAVDKDFNQVIDFDEFLGMYKRLFIQCRSV
;
A
#
# COMPACT_ATOMS: atom_id res chain seq x y z
N GLU A 1 4.82 14.23 -10.78
CA GLU A 1 3.50 13.98 -10.16
C GLU A 1 2.93 12.64 -10.63
N LEU A 2 2.01 12.02 -9.87
CA LEU A 2 1.29 10.84 -10.33
C LEU A 2 0.33 11.27 -11.46
N SER A 3 0.37 10.58 -12.61
CA SER A 3 -0.60 10.84 -13.67
C SER A 3 -1.99 10.35 -13.26
N ALA A 4 -3.04 10.88 -13.87
CA ALA A 4 -4.41 10.41 -13.67
C ALA A 4 -4.56 8.89 -13.89
N LYS A 5 -3.75 8.30 -14.78
CA LYS A 5 -3.71 6.84 -14.98
C LYS A 5 -3.16 6.10 -13.75
N HIS A 6 -2.08 6.59 -13.15
CA HIS A 6 -1.52 5.97 -11.94
C HIS A 6 -2.47 6.08 -10.75
N ILE A 7 -3.18 7.21 -10.61
CA ILE A 7 -4.19 7.39 -9.56
C ILE A 7 -5.35 6.40 -9.78
N ALA A 8 -5.80 6.22 -11.02
CA ALA A 8 -6.84 5.26 -11.34
C ALA A 8 -6.41 3.80 -11.08
N GLU A 9 -5.16 3.44 -11.37
CA GLU A 9 -4.62 2.12 -11.04
C GLU A 9 -4.44 1.92 -9.53
N ALA A 10 -3.96 2.93 -8.82
CA ALA A 10 -3.87 2.92 -7.36
C ALA A 10 -5.26 2.72 -6.75
N LYS A 11 -6.28 3.46 -7.24
CA LYS A 11 -7.67 3.30 -6.80
C LYS A 11 -8.23 1.92 -7.07
N LYS A 12 -8.01 1.36 -8.26
CA LYS A 12 -8.45 -0.01 -8.57
C LYS A 12 -7.80 -1.05 -7.66
N LYS A 13 -6.51 -0.88 -7.33
CA LYS A 13 -5.84 -1.75 -6.36
C LYS A 13 -6.41 -1.55 -4.96
N PHE A 14 -6.58 -0.30 -4.53
CA PHE A 14 -7.19 0.02 -3.24
C PHE A 14 -8.53 -0.69 -3.07
N GLU A 15 -9.47 -0.51 -4.00
CA GLU A 15 -10.79 -1.15 -3.99
C GLU A 15 -10.75 -2.68 -4.11
N PHE A 16 -9.64 -3.27 -4.59
CA PHE A 16 -9.48 -4.72 -4.70
C PHE A 16 -9.01 -5.36 -3.38
N TYR A 17 -8.21 -4.62 -2.61
CA TYR A 17 -7.67 -5.08 -1.33
C TYR A 17 -8.55 -4.67 -0.13
N ASP A 18 -9.30 -3.57 -0.22
CA ASP A 18 -10.38 -3.21 0.71
C ASP A 18 -11.52 -4.24 0.59
N LYS A 19 -11.43 -5.32 1.39
CA LYS A 19 -12.34 -6.47 1.33
C LYS A 19 -13.68 -6.14 1.94
N ASP A 20 -13.70 -5.37 3.01
CA ASP A 20 -14.91 -4.98 3.73
C ASP A 20 -15.58 -3.72 3.16
N LYS A 21 -14.92 -3.03 2.21
CA LYS A 21 -15.43 -1.85 1.50
C LYS A 21 -15.75 -0.70 2.44
N ASN A 22 -14.96 -0.54 3.49
CA ASN A 22 -15.08 0.55 4.45
C ASN A 22 -14.40 1.84 3.92
N GLY A 23 -13.63 1.75 2.84
CA GLY A 23 -12.87 2.88 2.29
C GLY A 23 -11.50 3.09 2.93
N GLU A 24 -11.01 2.10 3.68
CA GLU A 24 -9.77 2.08 4.45
C GLU A 24 -9.08 0.73 4.21
N ILE A 25 -7.75 0.68 4.26
CA ILE A 25 -6.99 -0.57 4.19
C ILE A 25 -6.40 -0.87 5.56
N SER A 26 -6.82 -1.99 6.12
CA SER A 26 -6.27 -2.51 7.36
C SER A 26 -4.83 -3.00 7.15
N LYS A 27 -4.05 -3.05 8.23
CA LYS A 27 -2.69 -3.62 8.18
C LYS A 27 -2.64 -5.04 7.59
N GLU A 28 -3.67 -5.84 7.84
CA GLU A 28 -3.80 -7.21 7.32
C GLU A 28 -4.01 -7.22 5.80
N GLU A 29 -4.87 -6.34 5.29
CA GLU A 29 -5.14 -6.20 3.85
C GLU A 29 -3.95 -5.62 3.11
N LEU A 30 -3.25 -4.66 3.72
CA LEU A 30 -2.00 -4.14 3.20
C LEU A 30 -0.94 -5.24 3.09
N ARG A 31 -0.85 -6.11 4.10
CA ARG A 31 0.07 -7.25 4.11
C ARG A 31 -0.22 -8.20 2.94
N GLU A 32 -1.49 -8.47 2.62
CA GLU A 32 -1.86 -9.27 1.44
C GLU A 32 -1.41 -8.60 0.13
N LEU A 33 -1.59 -7.29 0.00
CA LEU A 33 -1.10 -6.51 -1.13
C LEU A 33 0.42 -6.67 -1.30
N PHE A 34 1.19 -6.58 -0.21
CA PHE A 34 2.64 -6.71 -0.28
C PHE A 34 3.09 -8.13 -0.64
N ILE A 35 2.35 -9.16 -0.22
CA ILE A 35 2.62 -10.55 -0.62
C ILE A 35 2.40 -10.71 -2.13
N ASP A 36 1.32 -10.13 -2.65
CA ASP A 36 0.97 -10.21 -4.08
C ASP A 36 1.95 -9.43 -4.97
N LEU A 37 2.41 -8.25 -4.50
CA LEU A 37 3.43 -7.46 -5.21
C LEU A 37 4.84 -8.06 -5.12
N PHE A 38 5.19 -8.67 -3.99
CA PHE A 38 6.53 -9.21 -3.73
C PHE A 38 6.47 -10.69 -3.32
N PRO A 39 6.02 -11.59 -4.21
CA PRO A 39 5.87 -13.02 -3.89
C PRO A 39 7.20 -13.72 -3.55
N HIS A 40 8.33 -13.13 -3.93
CA HIS A 40 9.68 -13.63 -3.66
C HIS A 40 10.25 -13.15 -2.30
N PHE A 41 9.57 -12.24 -1.60
CA PHE A 41 10.05 -11.77 -0.29
C PHE A 41 9.78 -12.81 0.80
N HIS A 42 10.76 -13.02 1.67
CA HIS A 42 10.56 -13.82 2.88
C HIS A 42 9.49 -13.19 3.78
N LYS A 43 8.55 -14.01 4.28
CA LYS A 43 7.44 -13.58 5.14
C LYS A 43 7.86 -12.67 6.30
N ASN A 44 8.98 -12.97 6.96
CA ASN A 44 9.50 -12.17 8.08
C ASN A 44 10.07 -10.81 7.65
N MET A 45 10.67 -10.74 6.47
CA MET A 45 11.19 -9.49 5.90
C MET A 45 10.03 -8.62 5.42
N LEU A 46 9.02 -9.25 4.81
CA LEU A 46 7.80 -8.58 4.37
C LEU A 46 7.05 -7.97 5.54
N ASP A 47 6.87 -8.72 6.64
CA ASP A 47 6.13 -8.22 7.81
C ASP A 47 6.80 -6.99 8.43
N ARG A 48 8.15 -7.00 8.49
CA ARG A 48 8.93 -5.82 8.90
C ARG A 48 8.74 -4.67 7.93
N TYR A 49 8.84 -4.92 6.63
CA TYR A 49 8.68 -3.89 5.61
C TYR A 49 7.29 -3.27 5.63
N VAL A 50 6.24 -4.09 5.71
CA VAL A 50 4.85 -3.66 5.89
C VAL A 50 4.74 -2.79 7.12
N ASN A 51 5.27 -3.21 8.28
CA ASN A 51 5.17 -2.45 9.52
C ASN A 51 5.91 -1.10 9.46
N GLU A 52 7.07 -1.04 8.82
CA GLU A 52 7.85 0.19 8.65
C GLU A 52 7.15 1.14 7.66
N GLU A 53 6.69 0.62 6.51
CA GLU A 53 5.94 1.42 5.53
C GLU A 53 4.62 1.91 6.11
N PHE A 54 3.91 1.05 6.85
CA PHE A 54 2.69 1.38 7.56
C PHE A 54 2.91 2.56 8.50
N LYS A 55 3.91 2.50 9.38
CA LYS A 55 4.26 3.61 10.27
C LYS A 55 4.71 4.88 9.55
N ALA A 56 5.23 4.74 8.33
CA ALA A 56 5.67 5.88 7.52
C ALA A 56 4.53 6.54 6.72
N VAL A 57 3.37 5.87 6.60
CA VAL A 57 2.20 6.38 5.88
C VAL A 57 1.07 6.75 6.83
N ASP A 58 0.83 5.95 7.89
CA ASP A 58 -0.15 6.16 8.96
C ASP A 58 0.25 7.37 9.80
N LYS A 59 -0.29 8.53 9.44
CA LYS A 59 0.06 9.82 10.09
C LYS A 59 -0.85 10.16 11.23
N ASP A 60 -2.08 9.67 11.20
CA ASP A 60 -3.08 9.92 12.23
C ASP A 60 -3.14 8.80 13.29
N PHE A 61 -2.32 7.76 13.14
CA PHE A 61 -2.18 6.64 14.08
C PHE A 61 -3.48 5.87 14.30
N ASN A 62 -4.34 5.84 13.28
CA ASN A 62 -5.62 5.14 13.31
C ASN A 62 -5.49 3.63 13.06
N GLN A 63 -4.27 3.15 12.74
CA GLN A 63 -3.98 1.75 12.41
C GLN A 63 -4.74 1.23 11.18
N VAL A 64 -5.22 2.13 10.32
CA VAL A 64 -5.73 1.86 8.98
C VAL A 64 -5.01 2.77 7.97
N ILE A 65 -5.24 2.57 6.68
CA ILE A 65 -4.67 3.40 5.62
C ILE A 65 -5.81 3.93 4.77
N ASP A 66 -5.99 5.24 4.77
CA ASP A 66 -6.96 5.86 3.87
C ASP A 66 -6.40 5.98 2.43
N PHE A 67 -7.26 6.37 1.49
CA PHE A 67 -6.87 6.45 0.08
C PHE A 67 -5.73 7.46 -0.20
N ASP A 68 -5.64 8.57 0.54
CA ASP A 68 -4.57 9.56 0.40
C ASP A 68 -3.24 9.00 0.91
N GLU A 69 -3.26 8.35 2.07
CA GLU A 69 -2.10 7.64 2.63
C GLU A 69 -1.62 6.51 1.71
N PHE A 70 -2.56 5.75 1.14
CA PHE A 70 -2.29 4.72 0.14
C PHE A 70 -1.64 5.32 -1.11
N LEU A 71 -2.14 6.44 -1.63
CA LEU A 71 -1.52 7.12 -2.77
C LEU A 71 -0.10 7.58 -2.46
N GLY A 72 0.15 8.05 -1.24
CA GLY A 72 1.49 8.39 -0.74
C GLY A 72 2.43 7.20 -0.75
N MET A 73 1.97 6.04 -0.26
CA MET A 73 2.71 4.78 -0.32
C MET A 73 2.95 4.32 -1.76
N TYR A 74 1.89 4.25 -2.56
CA TYR A 74 1.90 3.79 -3.95
C TYR A 74 2.86 4.63 -4.78
N LYS A 75 2.87 5.95 -4.58
CA LYS A 75 3.84 6.86 -5.20
C LYS A 75 5.27 6.48 -4.85
N ARG A 76 5.57 6.21 -3.58
CA ARG A 76 6.93 5.83 -3.14
C ARG A 76 7.37 4.51 -3.76
N LEU A 77 6.53 3.48 -3.69
CA LEU A 77 6.82 2.15 -4.24
C LEU A 77 6.99 2.17 -5.77
N PHE A 78 6.07 2.84 -6.50
CA PHE A 78 6.10 2.87 -7.96
C PHE A 78 7.18 3.80 -8.53
N ILE A 79 7.52 4.90 -7.85
CA ILE A 79 8.64 5.76 -8.29
C ILE A 79 9.98 5.08 -8.03
N GLN A 80 10.12 4.34 -6.93
CA GLN A 80 11.36 3.61 -6.61
C GLN A 80 11.58 2.40 -7.53
N CYS A 81 10.53 1.66 -7.89
CA CYS A 81 10.68 0.42 -8.66
C CYS A 81 10.88 0.64 -10.18
N ARG A 82 10.65 1.85 -10.70
CA ARG A 82 10.74 2.18 -12.14
C ARG A 82 12.05 2.87 -12.54
N SER A 83 13.01 2.98 -11.62
CA SER A 83 14.34 3.58 -11.85
C SER A 83 15.47 2.54 -11.99
N VAL A 84 15.13 1.27 -12.25
CA VAL A 84 16.09 0.21 -12.60
C VAL A 84 15.79 -0.38 -13.96
#